data_AF-A0A9R1I8U1-F1
#
_entry.id   AF-A0A9R1I8U1-F1
#
_cell.length_a   1.000
_cell.length_b   1.000
_cell.length_c   1.000
_cell.angle_alpha   90.00
_cell.angle_beta   90.00
_cell.angle_gamma   90.00
#
_symmetry.space_group_name_H-M   'P 1'
#
loop_
_entity.id
_entity.type
_entity.pdbx_description
1 polymer ?
#
loop_
_entity_poly.entity_id
_entity_poly.type
_entity_poly.pdbx_seq_one_letter_code
_entity_poly.pdbx_strand_id
1 'polypeptide(L)'
;MAFTRLELRCPRALDPRPSWTLGEVLTELDALEATRRAAPPTPLKQQPEWASGGSARKKAFVMRIEEEDDTDEEDDNDNEDARALVTGARFSCNDLECSSFEESGDELDSGSTSYHLMEKRSLEKSILLELERDHHLKIQEEVRSKLSSLEVCHQNEIQRTISAFARLQKYAESRKEIDRRLDVQFQRKIAEVLDKHLSMVQRDHEQKSQIVERRIRDDAAVEEAKRREQSMKEEKIKQERARQEAEARQKATAKLAADAQKAAYEAAQKEAVEKEAAKSRAEAVSTSSQISQKSVAHATIMAISTEIKSELPGIKIYADSSALEAESRRLALHDQVPSNIYLSKEYSRYDRQIGKSISKLMPTTDSVKARASELIKALDGQDCPRPIACRLFADKMISIVKSRNPTDKTFGKLAFACGYVMLLVTNQVPDAMDYLLAEFNKVCMYTVPKHLHALNAQARNTDYFRLIGYQEEDGKLQSTEKYLVNVVAYVKLYAAMIQTEIKGVRHPHGLAEGWKWLAMFLNTIPAIPATAFALHAFLKVAGFALHKKYGSQFMKILDVISRHFIPALKAQGSKVQPEAINNLQNYLNDKIYLEEPEGQYLAQQLLSKMFL
;
A
#
# COMPACT_ATOMS: atom_id res chain seq x y z
N MET A 1 -26.00 40.71 -16.52
CA MET A 1 -24.83 41.59 -16.77
C MET A 1 -24.07 41.70 -15.45
N ALA A 2 -22.76 41.55 -15.34
CA ALA A 2 -21.75 41.18 -16.33
C ALA A 2 -20.69 40.27 -15.66
N PHE A 3 -20.19 39.26 -16.37
CA PHE A 3 -19.07 38.45 -15.90
C PHE A 3 -17.76 39.12 -16.33
N THR A 4 -17.04 39.74 -15.40
CA THR A 4 -15.68 40.23 -15.66
C THR A 4 -14.72 39.05 -15.77
N ARG A 5 -14.26 38.80 -17.00
CA ARG A 5 -13.27 37.79 -17.36
C ARG A 5 -11.93 38.14 -16.71
N LEU A 6 -11.52 37.39 -15.68
CA LEU A 6 -10.18 37.50 -15.10
C LEU A 6 -9.17 36.84 -16.04
N GLU A 7 -8.71 37.58 -17.05
CA GLU A 7 -7.57 37.19 -17.85
C GLU A 7 -6.29 37.38 -17.03
N LEU A 8 -5.63 36.28 -16.69
CA LEU A 8 -4.26 36.30 -16.19
C LEU A 8 -3.35 36.90 -17.28
N ARG A 9 -2.85 38.11 -17.06
CA ARG A 9 -1.74 38.67 -17.83
C ARG A 9 -0.48 37.83 -17.59
N CYS A 10 -0.34 36.76 -18.35
CA CYS A 10 0.91 36.03 -18.47
C CYS A 10 1.91 36.90 -19.26
N PRO A 11 3.07 37.28 -18.70
CA PRO A 11 4.11 37.98 -19.45
C PRO A 11 4.60 37.07 -20.57
N ARG A 12 4.29 37.44 -21.82
CA ARG A 12 4.39 36.52 -22.98
C ARG A 12 5.82 36.35 -23.53
N ALA A 13 6.83 36.58 -22.70
CA ALA A 13 8.24 36.51 -23.03
C ALA A 13 9.06 36.27 -21.75
N LEU A 14 9.19 34.99 -21.35
CA LEU A 14 10.17 34.51 -20.37
C LEU A 14 10.91 33.26 -20.88
N ASP A 15 10.91 33.04 -22.20
CA ASP A 15 11.81 32.09 -22.86
C ASP A 15 13.12 32.83 -23.22
N PRO A 16 14.28 32.39 -22.73
CA PRO A 16 15.57 32.98 -23.09
C PRO A 16 15.85 32.74 -24.58
N ARG A 17 16.09 33.81 -25.33
CA ARG A 17 16.46 33.69 -26.75
C ARG A 17 17.89 33.15 -26.89
N PRO A 18 18.17 32.25 -27.84
CA PRO A 18 19.43 31.49 -27.92
C PRO A 18 20.67 32.31 -28.38
N SER A 19 20.63 33.64 -28.28
CA SER A 19 21.67 34.55 -28.77
C SER A 19 22.09 35.63 -27.76
N TRP A 20 21.65 35.53 -26.50
CA TRP A 20 22.02 36.51 -25.48
C TRP A 20 23.48 36.39 -25.06
N THR A 21 24.19 37.51 -25.14
CA THR A 21 25.51 37.70 -24.55
C THR A 21 25.38 38.04 -23.06
N LEU A 22 26.43 37.78 -22.28
CA LEU A 22 26.44 38.05 -20.83
C LEU A 22 26.13 39.51 -20.49
N GLY A 23 26.53 40.45 -21.37
CA GLY A 23 26.21 41.87 -21.20
C GLY A 23 24.72 42.17 -21.30
N GLU A 24 24.02 41.55 -22.27
CA GLU A 24 22.57 41.72 -22.45
C GLU A 24 21.78 41.19 -21.25
N VAL A 25 22.17 40.03 -20.70
CA VAL A 25 21.60 39.46 -19.47
C VAL A 25 21.70 40.43 -18.29
N LEU A 26 22.88 41.03 -18.09
CA LEU A 26 23.11 41.98 -17.00
C LEU A 26 22.28 43.26 -17.19
N THR A 27 22.21 43.80 -18.41
CA THR A 27 21.37 44.98 -18.68
C THR A 27 19.88 44.73 -18.50
N GLU A 28 19.37 43.53 -18.79
CA GLU A 28 17.98 43.19 -18.49
C GLU A 28 17.76 43.06 -16.98
N LEU A 29 18.69 42.44 -16.24
CA LEU A 29 18.60 42.29 -14.80
C LEU A 29 18.57 43.66 -14.09
N ASP A 30 19.43 44.60 -14.52
CA ASP A 30 19.44 45.98 -14.04
C ASP A 30 18.14 46.72 -14.40
N ALA A 31 17.59 46.52 -15.61
CA ALA A 31 16.31 47.11 -16.02
C ALA A 31 15.13 46.55 -15.22
N LEU A 32 15.13 45.25 -14.90
CA LEU A 32 14.14 44.61 -14.03
C LEU A 32 14.25 45.12 -12.59
N GLU A 33 15.46 45.31 -12.07
CA GLU A 33 15.62 45.89 -10.73
C GLU A 33 15.21 47.37 -10.69
N ALA A 34 15.54 48.16 -11.71
CA ALA A 34 15.05 49.53 -11.86
C ALA A 34 13.51 49.57 -11.91
N THR A 35 12.89 48.66 -12.66
CA THR A 35 11.42 48.52 -12.72
C THR A 35 10.83 48.14 -11.36
N ARG A 36 11.47 47.24 -10.60
CA ARG A 36 11.07 46.91 -9.22
C ARG A 36 11.16 48.11 -8.27
N ARG A 37 12.18 48.96 -8.44
CA ARG A 37 12.39 50.17 -7.62
C ARG A 37 11.44 51.32 -8.00
N ALA A 38 10.95 51.36 -9.25
CA ALA A 38 10.05 52.39 -9.76
C ALA A 38 8.54 52.08 -9.57
N ALA A 39 8.17 50.86 -9.20
CA ALA A 39 6.78 50.47 -9.00
C ALA A 39 6.18 51.10 -7.72
N PRO A 40 5.08 51.89 -7.81
CA PRO A 40 4.39 52.40 -6.62
C PRO A 40 3.67 51.26 -5.87
N PRO A 41 3.51 51.36 -4.53
CA PRO A 41 2.93 50.29 -3.73
C PRO A 41 1.42 50.13 -3.99
N THR A 42 1.04 49.06 -4.70
CA THR A 42 -0.36 48.68 -4.92
C THR A 42 -0.99 48.19 -3.62
N PRO A 43 -2.18 48.68 -3.20
CA PRO A 43 -2.77 48.34 -1.91
C PRO A 43 -3.35 46.92 -1.91
N LEU A 44 -2.66 45.98 -1.28
CA LEU A 44 -3.23 44.68 -0.90
C LEU A 44 -3.83 44.76 0.51
N LYS A 45 -4.99 44.10 0.67
CA LYS A 45 -5.92 44.14 1.79
C LYS A 45 -5.29 44.24 3.19
N GLN A 46 -5.90 45.09 4.02
CA GLN A 46 -5.57 45.37 5.42
C GLN A 46 -5.40 44.10 6.28
N GLN A 47 -4.42 44.12 7.18
CA GLN A 47 -4.33 43.18 8.32
C GLN A 47 -5.09 43.72 9.54
N PRO A 48 -5.60 42.87 10.45
CA PRO A 48 -6.29 43.31 11.67
C PRO A 48 -5.38 43.97 12.74
N GLU A 49 -5.99 44.82 13.56
CA GLU A 49 -5.37 45.80 14.47
C GLU A 49 -4.72 45.24 15.77
N TRP A 50 -3.76 44.32 15.67
CA TRP A 50 -2.98 43.87 16.85
C TRP A 50 -1.45 43.90 16.68
N ALA A 51 -0.97 44.52 15.60
CA ALA A 51 0.45 44.70 15.30
C ALA A 51 0.88 46.18 15.30
N SER A 52 0.72 46.87 16.43
CA SER A 52 1.41 48.14 16.71
C SER A 52 2.37 47.98 17.87
N GLY A 53 3.65 47.79 17.56
CA GLY A 53 4.74 47.77 18.55
C GLY A 53 6.02 47.10 18.04
N GLY A 54 7.11 47.86 17.98
CA GLY A 54 8.48 47.32 17.86
C GLY A 54 9.15 47.50 16.50
N SER A 55 10.12 48.42 16.44
CA SER A 55 10.95 48.65 15.25
C SER A 55 11.95 47.51 14.98
N ALA A 56 12.22 47.29 13.70
CA ALA A 56 13.02 46.21 13.13
C ALA A 56 14.47 46.08 13.64
N ARG A 57 14.98 44.84 13.62
CA ARG A 57 16.25 44.49 12.96
C ARG A 57 16.12 43.11 12.31
N LYS A 58 16.22 43.04 10.98
CA LYS A 58 16.22 41.77 10.23
C LYS A 58 17.60 41.11 10.36
N LYS A 59 17.68 39.93 10.98
CA LYS A 59 18.76 38.95 10.78
C LYS A 59 18.22 37.80 9.92
N ALA A 60 19.06 37.26 9.03
CA ALA A 60 18.70 36.14 8.19
C ALA A 60 18.50 34.86 9.02
N PHE A 61 17.52 34.04 8.62
CA PHE A 61 17.25 32.75 9.24
C PHE A 61 18.35 31.75 8.86
N VAL A 62 19.11 31.28 9.85
CA VAL A 62 20.06 30.16 9.69
C VAL A 62 19.52 29.01 10.52
N MET A 63 19.10 27.96 9.83
CA MET A 63 18.53 26.77 10.45
C MET A 63 19.67 25.86 10.93
N ARG A 64 19.84 25.74 12.24
CA ARG A 64 20.54 24.60 12.86
C ARG A 64 19.49 23.66 13.40
N ILE A 65 19.69 22.37 13.15
CA ILE A 65 18.91 21.29 13.75
C ILE A 65 19.84 20.69 14.79
N GLU A 66 19.42 20.71 16.04
CA GLU A 66 20.04 19.92 17.11
C GLU A 66 19.22 18.65 17.29
N GLU A 67 19.90 17.56 17.62
CA GLU A 67 19.34 16.21 17.66
C GLU A 67 18.83 15.91 19.09
N GLU A 68 17.54 15.65 19.26
CA GLU A 68 16.98 15.14 20.51
C GLU A 68 16.57 13.66 20.33
N ASP A 69 17.08 12.83 21.24
CA ASP A 69 16.75 11.41 21.37
C ASP A 69 15.55 11.24 22.31
N ASP A 70 14.38 10.97 21.75
CA ASP A 70 13.22 10.48 22.50
C ASP A 70 13.15 8.95 22.40
N THR A 71 13.41 8.28 23.53
CA THR A 71 12.98 6.89 23.81
C THR A 71 11.95 6.91 24.91
N ASP A 72 10.68 6.87 24.52
CA ASP A 72 9.56 6.59 25.44
C ASP A 72 9.37 5.07 25.53
N GLU A 73 9.67 4.47 26.69
CA GLU A 73 8.96 3.27 27.15
C GLU A 73 8.16 3.65 28.39
N GLU A 74 6.84 3.45 28.33
CA GLU A 74 5.92 3.58 29.45
C GLU A 74 6.03 2.33 30.33
N ASP A 75 6.25 2.48 31.63
CA ASP A 75 5.98 1.42 32.60
C ASP A 75 5.27 2.04 33.82
N ASP A 76 3.97 1.78 33.93
CA ASP A 76 3.11 2.24 35.03
C ASP A 76 3.44 1.45 36.30
N ASN A 77 3.98 2.10 37.32
CA ASN A 77 3.88 1.58 38.68
C ASN A 77 3.82 2.70 39.72
N ASP A 78 2.68 2.80 40.41
CA ASP A 78 2.44 3.76 41.48
C ASP A 78 3.36 3.49 42.68
N ASN A 79 4.10 4.49 43.13
CA ASN A 79 4.44 4.61 44.54
C ASN A 79 4.70 6.06 44.96
N GLU A 80 4.05 6.48 46.05
CA GLU A 80 4.17 7.82 46.62
C GLU A 80 5.46 7.98 47.45
N ASP A 81 5.78 9.25 47.77
CA ASP A 81 6.71 9.69 48.81
C ASP A 81 8.21 9.34 48.72
N ALA A 82 8.97 10.23 48.07
CA ALA A 82 10.26 10.66 48.60
C ALA A 82 10.60 12.13 48.22
N ARG A 83 10.51 13.04 49.20
CA ARG A 83 11.08 14.39 49.08
C ARG A 83 12.61 14.34 49.15
N ALA A 84 13.30 14.78 48.10
CA ALA A 84 14.72 15.15 48.19
C ALA A 84 15.03 16.35 47.29
N LEU A 85 15.61 17.41 47.86
CA LEU A 85 16.08 18.56 47.08
C LEU A 85 17.33 18.17 46.29
N VAL A 86 17.33 18.41 44.97
CA VAL A 86 18.59 18.45 44.20
C VAL A 86 19.00 19.91 44.05
N THR A 87 20.06 20.27 44.79
CA THR A 87 20.74 21.55 44.70
C THR A 87 21.62 21.59 43.46
N GLY A 88 21.70 22.75 42.80
CA GLY A 88 22.50 22.91 41.58
C GLY A 88 23.99 22.69 41.84
N ALA A 89 24.57 21.65 41.22
CA ALA A 89 26.00 21.39 41.27
C ALA A 89 26.76 22.42 40.45
N ARG A 90 27.46 23.34 41.13
CA ARG A 90 28.48 24.18 40.50
C ARG A 90 29.68 23.34 40.12
N PHE A 91 30.25 23.61 38.93
CA PHE A 91 31.52 23.04 38.50
C PHE A 91 32.62 23.32 39.54
N SER A 92 33.15 22.26 40.14
CA SER A 92 34.42 22.28 40.86
C SER A 92 35.48 21.70 39.93
N CYS A 93 36.49 22.50 39.59
CA CYS A 93 37.62 22.06 38.79
C CYS A 93 38.91 22.45 39.51
N ASN A 94 39.24 21.68 40.53
CA ASN A 94 40.51 21.71 41.23
C ASN A 94 40.93 20.24 41.35
N ASP A 95 41.84 19.82 40.47
CA ASP A 95 42.79 18.70 40.65
C ASP A 95 43.58 18.53 39.34
N LEU A 96 44.81 19.03 39.36
CA LEU A 96 45.86 18.68 38.38
C LEU A 96 47.21 18.94 39.05
N GLU A 97 47.59 18.03 39.93
CA GLU A 97 48.99 17.89 40.34
C GLU A 97 49.84 17.58 39.10
N CYS A 98 50.95 18.31 38.95
CA CYS A 98 51.98 18.02 37.96
C CYS A 98 53.34 18.19 38.64
N SER A 99 53.79 17.15 39.33
CA SER A 99 55.11 17.07 39.95
C SER A 99 56.14 16.43 39.03
N SER A 100 57.37 16.96 39.09
CA SER A 100 58.64 16.28 38.81
C SER A 100 58.81 15.54 37.48
N PHE A 101 59.50 16.21 36.55
CA PHE A 101 60.45 15.52 35.66
C PHE A 101 61.83 15.63 36.30
N GLU A 102 62.44 14.51 36.70
CA GLU A 102 63.81 14.49 37.19
C GLU A 102 64.78 14.20 36.04
N GLU A 103 65.89 14.92 35.97
CA GLU A 103 67.01 14.54 35.12
C GLU A 103 68.36 14.82 35.79
N SER A 104 69.09 13.74 36.03
CA SER A 104 70.55 13.62 36.18
C SER A 104 71.25 14.43 37.29
N GLY A 105 71.76 13.71 38.30
CA GLY A 105 72.74 14.25 39.23
C GLY A 105 74.18 14.02 38.75
N ASP A 106 75.08 14.90 39.17
CA ASP A 106 76.49 14.55 39.40
C ASP A 106 77.02 15.40 40.57
N GLU A 107 78.02 14.89 41.28
CA GLU A 107 78.54 15.53 42.50
C GLU A 107 79.32 16.82 42.19
N LEU A 108 79.31 17.81 43.11
CA LEU A 108 80.53 18.36 43.73
C LEU A 108 80.30 19.56 44.68
N ASP A 109 80.84 19.39 45.89
CA ASP A 109 81.39 20.37 46.84
C ASP A 109 80.57 21.56 47.38
N SER A 110 80.59 21.70 48.71
CA SER A 110 79.88 22.73 49.48
C SER A 110 80.73 23.99 49.68
N GLY A 111 80.87 24.78 48.61
CA GLY A 111 81.43 26.14 48.68
C GLY A 111 80.46 27.14 49.32
N SER A 112 80.70 27.52 50.59
CA SER A 112 79.88 28.51 51.30
C SER A 112 79.82 29.86 50.58
N THR A 113 78.68 30.20 49.99
CA THR A 113 78.44 31.51 49.36
C THR A 113 77.15 32.17 49.86
N SER A 114 77.35 33.09 50.79
CA SER A 114 76.63 34.36 51.00
C SER A 114 75.14 34.42 50.64
N TYR A 115 74.32 34.66 51.66
CA TYR A 115 72.92 35.09 51.55
C TYR A 115 72.77 36.37 50.71
N HIS A 116 72.56 36.24 49.40
CA HIS A 116 72.26 37.40 48.55
C HIS A 116 70.80 37.82 48.73
N LEU A 117 70.60 38.70 49.70
CA LEU A 117 69.35 39.43 49.94
C LEU A 117 68.79 40.01 48.63
N MET A 118 67.46 39.98 48.51
CA MET A 118 66.62 40.50 47.42
C MET A 118 67.38 41.27 46.32
N GLU A 119 67.51 40.64 45.16
CA GLU A 119 67.78 41.39 43.92
C GLU A 119 66.72 42.51 43.82
N LYS A 120 67.18 43.76 43.72
CA LYS A 120 66.29 44.91 43.57
C LYS A 120 65.62 44.83 42.20
N ARG A 121 64.49 44.13 42.11
CA ARG A 121 63.58 44.21 40.97
C ARG A 121 63.34 45.68 40.70
N SER A 122 63.67 46.10 39.48
CA SER A 122 63.51 47.49 39.09
C SER A 122 62.02 47.86 39.20
N LEU A 123 61.73 49.09 39.65
CA LEU A 123 60.38 49.52 40.02
C LEU A 123 59.39 49.32 38.86
N GLU A 124 59.88 49.50 37.64
CA GLU A 124 59.17 49.32 36.37
C GLU A 124 58.71 47.87 36.17
N LYS A 125 59.52 46.87 36.56
CA LYS A 125 59.14 45.44 36.48
C LYS A 125 58.07 45.09 37.51
N SER A 126 58.07 45.73 38.68
CA SER A 126 57.02 45.53 39.68
C SER A 126 55.69 46.11 39.21
N ILE A 127 55.71 47.35 38.68
CA ILE A 127 54.53 48.03 38.11
C ILE A 127 53.96 47.24 36.93
N LEU A 128 54.82 46.70 36.05
CA LEU A 128 54.36 45.89 34.91
C LEU A 128 53.62 44.63 35.36
N LEU A 129 54.15 43.88 36.33
CA LEU A 129 53.50 42.67 36.87
C LEU A 129 52.18 42.96 37.60
N GLU A 130 52.04 44.15 38.19
CA GLU A 130 50.80 44.60 38.82
C GLU A 130 49.74 44.96 37.76
N LEU A 131 50.14 45.71 36.72
CA LEU A 131 49.29 46.01 35.56
C LEU A 131 48.85 44.76 34.79
N GLU A 132 49.72 43.76 34.63
CA GLU A 132 49.38 42.48 34.01
C GLU A 132 48.35 41.70 34.84
N ARG A 133 48.46 41.74 36.18
CA ARG A 133 47.48 41.13 37.09
C ARG A 133 46.13 41.83 37.04
N ASP A 134 46.10 43.15 37.09
CA ASP A 134 44.88 43.95 36.96
C ASP A 134 44.20 43.73 35.61
N HIS A 135 44.98 43.64 34.53
CA HIS A 135 44.47 43.30 33.21
C HIS A 135 43.85 41.90 33.16
N HIS A 136 44.51 40.91 33.76
CA HIS A 136 44.00 39.54 33.83
C HIS A 136 42.70 39.44 34.64
N LEU A 137 42.64 40.09 35.81
CA LEU A 137 41.43 40.17 36.64
C LEU A 137 40.27 40.82 35.87
N LYS A 138 40.53 41.94 35.18
CA LYS A 138 39.52 42.63 34.37
C LYS A 138 38.98 41.76 33.23
N ILE A 139 39.85 41.02 32.53
CA ILE A 139 39.44 40.04 31.52
C ILE A 139 38.59 38.93 32.16
N GLN A 140 39.00 38.41 33.32
CA GLN A 140 38.29 37.34 34.02
C GLN A 140 36.88 37.78 34.45
N GLU A 141 36.72 39.01 34.92
CA GLU A 141 35.42 39.60 35.23
C GLU A 141 34.57 39.85 33.99
N GLU A 142 35.15 40.34 32.89
CA GLU A 142 34.44 40.53 31.63
C GLU A 142 33.92 39.19 31.08
N VAL A 143 34.75 38.14 31.09
CA VAL A 143 34.37 36.76 30.72
C VAL A 143 33.26 36.24 31.64
N ARG A 144 33.39 36.41 32.96
CA ARG A 144 32.36 36.00 33.94
C ARG A 144 31.02 36.69 33.68
N SER A 145 31.03 38.01 33.42
CA SER A 145 29.82 38.78 33.11
C SER A 145 29.15 38.33 31.81
N LYS A 146 29.95 38.03 30.77
CA LYS A 146 29.45 37.50 29.49
C LYS A 146 28.83 36.13 29.66
N LEU A 147 29.47 35.22 30.42
CA LEU A 147 28.93 33.90 30.73
C LEU A 147 27.59 34.00 31.45
N SER A 148 27.46 34.82 32.50
CA SER A 148 26.17 35.01 33.19
C SER A 148 25.10 35.62 32.28
N SER A 149 25.46 36.53 31.37
CA SER A 149 24.50 37.06 30.38
C SER A 149 24.02 36.01 29.38
N LEU A 150 24.90 35.09 28.99
CA LEU A 150 24.60 33.99 28.07
C LEU A 150 23.73 32.92 28.75
N GLU A 151 24.03 32.58 30.00
CA GLU A 151 23.24 31.66 30.82
C GLU A 151 21.79 32.14 30.98
N VAL A 152 21.60 33.43 31.31
CA VAL A 152 20.25 34.04 31.39
C VAL A 152 19.56 34.05 30.02
N CYS A 153 20.29 34.28 28.92
CA CYS A 153 19.71 34.20 27.58
C CYS A 153 19.23 32.78 27.25
N HIS A 154 20.03 31.77 27.56
CA HIS A 154 19.71 30.35 27.33
C HIS A 154 18.51 29.89 28.18
N GLN A 155 18.45 30.25 29.46
CA GLN A 155 17.29 29.98 30.32
C GLN A 155 15.99 30.60 29.78
N ASN A 156 16.07 31.82 29.25
CA ASN A 156 14.92 32.48 28.59
C ASN A 156 14.49 31.77 27.30
N GLU A 157 15.42 31.18 26.56
CA GLU A 157 15.11 30.39 25.36
C GLU A 157 14.46 29.05 25.71
N ILE A 158 14.99 28.33 26.72
CA ILE A 158 14.36 27.12 27.28
C ILE A 158 12.93 27.42 27.76
N GLN A 159 12.70 28.51 28.49
CA GLN A 159 11.35 28.85 28.95
C GLN A 159 10.38 29.15 27.77
N ARG A 160 10.89 29.70 26.66
CA ARG A 160 10.11 29.91 25.42
C ARG A 160 9.80 28.60 24.69
N THR A 161 10.75 27.66 24.61
CA THR A 161 10.51 26.35 23.98
C THR A 161 9.50 25.54 24.78
N ILE A 162 9.64 25.45 26.10
CA ILE A 162 8.65 24.82 27.01
C ILE A 162 7.25 25.44 26.81
N SER A 163 7.17 26.78 26.76
CA SER A 163 5.90 27.51 26.53
C SER A 163 5.32 27.33 25.11
N ALA A 164 6.15 26.98 24.13
CA ALA A 164 5.69 26.60 22.79
C ALA A 164 5.19 25.15 22.77
N PHE A 165 5.94 24.23 23.37
CA PHE A 165 5.58 22.82 23.49
C PHE A 165 4.26 22.62 24.21
N ALA A 166 4.04 23.27 25.36
CA ALA A 166 2.78 23.22 26.11
C ALA A 166 1.57 23.73 25.32
N ARG A 167 1.76 24.61 24.32
CA ARG A 167 0.70 25.02 23.39
C ARG A 167 0.45 23.95 22.33
N LEU A 168 1.49 23.35 21.77
CA LEU A 168 1.37 22.26 20.79
C LEU A 168 0.69 21.02 21.40
N GLN A 169 1.03 20.67 22.65
CA GLN A 169 0.37 19.59 23.39
C GLN A 169 -1.14 19.82 23.53
N LYS A 170 -1.57 21.01 23.98
CA LYS A 170 -2.99 21.37 24.06
C LYS A 170 -3.70 21.31 22.69
N TYR A 171 -3.03 21.71 21.62
CA TYR A 171 -3.57 21.53 20.27
C TYR A 171 -3.70 20.05 19.90
N ALA A 172 -2.70 19.21 20.20
CA ALA A 172 -2.76 17.77 19.93
C ALA A 172 -3.89 17.08 20.72
N GLU A 173 -4.05 17.39 22.01
CA GLU A 173 -5.15 16.92 22.85
C GLU A 173 -6.52 17.34 22.28
N SER A 174 -6.66 18.61 21.87
CA SER A 174 -7.92 19.09 21.26
C SER A 174 -8.28 18.36 19.96
N ARG A 175 -7.28 17.94 19.17
CA ARG A 175 -7.52 17.12 17.96
C ARG A 175 -7.90 15.69 18.31
N LYS A 176 -7.21 15.04 19.26
CA LYS A 176 -7.58 13.71 19.78
C LYS A 176 -9.04 13.68 20.27
N GLU A 177 -9.49 14.74 20.93
CA GLU A 177 -10.88 14.87 21.41
C GLU A 177 -11.89 15.07 20.27
N ILE A 178 -11.56 15.83 19.22
CA ILE A 178 -12.41 15.95 18.02
C ILE A 178 -12.53 14.60 17.30
N ASP A 179 -11.42 13.87 17.15
CA ASP A 179 -11.40 12.57 16.48
C ASP A 179 -12.22 11.52 17.27
N ARG A 180 -12.13 11.51 18.61
CA ARG A 180 -13.00 10.70 19.48
C ARG A 180 -14.49 10.99 19.27
N ARG A 181 -14.88 12.26 19.16
CA ARG A 181 -16.29 12.65 18.91
C ARG A 181 -16.78 12.20 17.54
N LEU A 182 -15.94 12.27 16.52
CA LEU A 182 -16.26 11.78 15.18
C LEU A 182 -16.41 10.26 15.17
N ASP A 183 -15.52 9.52 15.85
CA ASP A 183 -15.62 8.07 15.94
C ASP A 183 -16.91 7.60 16.63
N VAL A 184 -17.29 8.22 17.76
CA VAL A 184 -18.58 7.96 18.43
C VAL A 184 -19.78 8.23 17.49
N GLN A 185 -19.72 9.26 16.65
CA GLN A 185 -20.74 9.52 15.63
C GLN A 185 -20.76 8.44 14.52
N PHE A 186 -19.60 7.95 14.09
CA PHE A 186 -19.52 6.85 13.12
C PHE A 186 -20.05 5.53 13.70
N GLN A 187 -19.65 5.17 14.92
CA GLN A 187 -20.15 4.00 15.64
C GLN A 187 -21.67 4.03 15.79
N ARG A 188 -22.24 5.18 16.22
CA ARG A 188 -23.69 5.39 16.30
C ARG A 188 -24.37 5.17 14.95
N LYS A 189 -23.81 5.72 13.86
CA LYS A 189 -24.38 5.58 12.52
C LYS A 189 -24.33 4.15 12.00
N ILE A 190 -23.30 3.38 12.36
CA ILE A 190 -23.21 1.95 12.07
C ILE A 190 -24.31 1.19 12.82
N ALA A 191 -24.47 1.46 14.13
CA ALA A 191 -25.53 0.84 14.94
C ALA A 191 -26.94 1.14 14.38
N GLU A 192 -27.22 2.38 13.98
CA GLU A 192 -28.50 2.79 13.36
C GLU A 192 -28.76 2.10 12.01
N VAL A 193 -27.72 1.71 11.26
CA VAL A 193 -27.87 0.93 10.00
C VAL A 193 -28.10 -0.55 10.30
N LEU A 194 -27.38 -1.11 11.28
CA LEU A 194 -27.55 -2.50 11.71
C LEU A 194 -28.96 -2.74 12.27
N ASP A 195 -29.47 -1.86 13.13
CA ASP A 195 -30.82 -1.94 13.68
C ASP A 195 -31.91 -1.89 12.59
N LYS A 196 -31.78 -1.00 11.60
CA LYS A 196 -32.67 -0.95 10.43
C LYS A 196 -32.62 -2.22 9.59
N HIS A 197 -31.45 -2.84 9.45
CA HIS A 197 -31.29 -4.11 8.73
C HIS A 197 -31.92 -5.27 9.51
N LEU A 198 -31.66 -5.38 10.82
CA LEU A 198 -32.27 -6.39 11.70
C LEU A 198 -33.81 -6.27 11.70
N SER A 199 -34.33 -5.06 11.84
CA SER A 199 -35.77 -4.75 11.73
C SER A 199 -36.36 -5.11 10.36
N MET A 200 -35.56 -5.07 9.28
CA MET A 200 -35.99 -5.49 7.93
C MET A 200 -36.03 -7.01 7.79
N VAL A 201 -35.02 -7.70 8.30
CA VAL A 201 -34.93 -9.17 8.31
C VAL A 201 -36.05 -9.78 9.16
N GLN A 202 -36.35 -9.19 10.32
CA GLN A 202 -37.47 -9.62 11.18
C GLN A 202 -38.80 -9.54 10.43
N ARG A 203 -39.10 -8.39 9.79
CA ARG A 203 -40.34 -8.23 8.99
C ARG A 203 -40.43 -9.18 7.80
N ASP A 204 -39.32 -9.46 7.10
CA ASP A 204 -39.30 -10.44 6.01
C ASP A 204 -39.52 -11.87 6.53
N HIS A 205 -38.96 -12.21 7.70
CA HIS A 205 -39.21 -13.49 8.36
C HIS A 205 -40.66 -13.65 8.80
N GLU A 206 -41.27 -12.62 9.41
CA GLU A 206 -42.69 -12.59 9.75
C GLU A 206 -43.60 -12.76 8.52
N GLN A 207 -43.31 -12.04 7.43
CA GLN A 207 -44.04 -12.17 6.17
C GLN A 207 -43.93 -13.58 5.58
N LYS A 208 -42.73 -14.17 5.59
CA LYS A 208 -42.51 -15.56 5.15
C LYS A 208 -43.28 -16.54 6.02
N SER A 209 -43.28 -16.37 7.35
CA SER A 209 -44.06 -17.19 8.27
C SER A 209 -45.56 -17.13 7.95
N GLN A 210 -46.11 -15.93 7.80
CA GLN A 210 -47.52 -15.74 7.43
C GLN A 210 -47.89 -16.37 6.08
N ILE A 211 -46.98 -16.37 5.09
CA ILE A 211 -47.21 -17.04 3.80
C ILE A 211 -47.20 -18.56 3.97
N VAL A 212 -46.28 -19.11 4.76
CA VAL A 212 -46.20 -20.55 5.05
C VAL A 212 -47.43 -21.02 5.83
N GLU A 213 -47.87 -20.28 6.85
CA GLU A 213 -49.10 -20.61 7.59
C GLU A 213 -50.35 -20.60 6.70
N ARG A 214 -50.48 -19.64 5.78
CA ARG A 214 -51.60 -19.61 4.83
C ARG A 214 -51.60 -20.87 3.95
N ARG A 215 -50.45 -21.24 3.38
CA ARG A 215 -50.31 -22.47 2.59
C ARG A 215 -50.69 -23.71 3.40
N ILE A 216 -50.22 -23.84 4.64
CA ILE A 216 -50.59 -24.96 5.52
C ILE A 216 -52.11 -25.02 5.77
N ARG A 217 -52.76 -23.86 5.96
CA ARG A 217 -54.22 -23.77 6.11
C ARG A 217 -54.97 -24.12 4.83
N ASP A 218 -54.49 -23.67 3.68
CA ASP A 218 -55.07 -23.97 2.37
C ASP A 218 -54.91 -25.46 2.02
N ASP A 219 -53.73 -26.05 2.24
CA ASP A 219 -53.44 -27.48 2.05
C ASP A 219 -54.30 -28.35 2.98
N ALA A 220 -54.47 -27.95 4.25
CA ALA A 220 -55.34 -28.65 5.20
C ALA A 220 -56.82 -28.59 4.77
N ALA A 221 -57.29 -27.45 4.26
CA ALA A 221 -58.66 -27.32 3.73
C ALA A 221 -58.88 -28.17 2.47
N VAL A 222 -57.87 -28.28 1.60
CA VAL A 222 -57.90 -29.16 0.41
C VAL A 222 -57.93 -30.64 0.82
N GLU A 223 -57.15 -31.07 1.80
CA GLU A 223 -57.21 -32.45 2.30
C GLU A 223 -58.55 -32.75 2.99
N GLU A 224 -59.11 -31.82 3.78
CA GLU A 224 -60.45 -32.00 4.35
C GLU A 224 -61.53 -32.08 3.27
N ALA A 225 -61.44 -31.25 2.23
CA ALA A 225 -62.36 -31.30 1.08
C ALA A 225 -62.27 -32.64 0.34
N LYS A 226 -61.06 -33.19 0.11
CA LYS A 226 -60.86 -34.53 -0.47
C LYS A 226 -61.47 -35.63 0.41
N ARG A 227 -61.31 -35.55 1.74
CA ARG A 227 -61.92 -36.50 2.68
C ARG A 227 -63.45 -36.47 2.63
N ARG A 228 -64.05 -35.28 2.57
CA ARG A 228 -65.50 -35.11 2.40
C ARG A 228 -65.97 -35.61 1.02
N GLU A 229 -65.22 -35.39 -0.04
CA GLU A 229 -65.55 -35.91 -1.37
C GLU A 229 -65.49 -37.45 -1.41
N GLN A 230 -64.48 -38.06 -0.75
CA GLN A 230 -64.37 -39.50 -0.59
C GLN A 230 -65.55 -40.09 0.19
N SER A 231 -65.94 -39.51 1.33
CA SER A 231 -67.09 -39.99 2.10
C SER A 231 -68.40 -39.89 1.30
N MET A 232 -68.60 -38.80 0.56
CA MET A 232 -69.77 -38.63 -0.33
C MET A 232 -69.76 -39.63 -1.51
N LYS A 233 -68.59 -40.00 -2.03
CA LYS A 233 -68.46 -41.05 -3.06
C LYS A 233 -68.77 -42.44 -2.49
N GLU A 234 -68.24 -42.77 -1.32
CA GLU A 234 -68.52 -44.04 -0.64
C GLU A 234 -70.01 -44.18 -0.26
N GLU A 235 -70.64 -43.11 0.22
CA GLU A 235 -72.06 -43.11 0.53
C GLU A 235 -72.92 -43.32 -0.72
N LYS A 236 -72.62 -42.64 -1.84
CA LYS A 236 -73.28 -42.87 -3.13
C LYS A 236 -73.11 -44.32 -3.61
N ILE A 237 -71.92 -44.91 -3.47
CA ILE A 237 -71.68 -46.32 -3.81
C ILE A 237 -72.52 -47.26 -2.91
N LYS A 238 -72.65 -46.96 -1.61
CA LYS A 238 -73.50 -47.74 -0.69
C LYS A 238 -74.99 -47.62 -1.05
N GLN A 239 -75.47 -46.40 -1.35
CA GLN A 239 -76.86 -46.16 -1.79
C GLN A 239 -77.17 -46.88 -3.11
N GLU A 240 -76.26 -46.85 -4.08
CA GLU A 240 -76.43 -47.52 -5.37
C GLU A 240 -76.41 -49.05 -5.22
N ARG A 241 -75.51 -49.61 -4.40
CA ARG A 241 -75.52 -51.05 -4.08
C ARG A 241 -76.82 -51.47 -3.39
N ALA A 242 -77.34 -50.67 -2.45
CA ALA A 242 -78.62 -50.94 -1.79
C ALA A 242 -79.81 -50.90 -2.78
N ARG A 243 -79.80 -49.99 -3.76
CA ARG A 243 -80.78 -49.97 -4.86
C ARG A 243 -80.69 -51.21 -5.74
N GLN A 244 -79.50 -51.58 -6.16
CA GLN A 244 -79.27 -52.78 -6.99
C GLN A 244 -79.65 -54.06 -6.24
N GLU A 245 -79.40 -54.15 -4.93
CA GLU A 245 -79.84 -55.28 -4.11
C GLU A 245 -81.38 -55.29 -3.94
N ALA A 246 -82.01 -54.14 -3.72
CA ALA A 246 -83.48 -54.05 -3.67
C ALA A 246 -84.12 -54.43 -5.01
N GLU A 247 -83.57 -53.98 -6.14
CA GLU A 247 -84.02 -54.36 -7.48
C GLU A 247 -83.77 -55.84 -7.76
N ALA A 248 -82.65 -56.41 -7.31
CA ALA A 248 -82.38 -57.84 -7.42
C ALA A 248 -83.36 -58.67 -6.57
N ARG A 249 -83.71 -58.22 -5.36
CA ARG A 249 -84.75 -58.84 -4.52
C ARG A 249 -86.15 -58.73 -5.15
N GLN A 250 -86.47 -57.59 -5.77
CA GLN A 250 -87.72 -57.43 -6.55
C GLN A 250 -87.73 -58.31 -7.80
N LYS A 251 -86.62 -58.45 -8.53
CA LYS A 251 -86.50 -59.37 -9.67
C LYS A 251 -86.51 -60.84 -9.24
N ALA A 252 -85.99 -61.18 -8.07
CA ALA A 252 -86.05 -62.54 -7.53
C ALA A 252 -87.48 -62.92 -7.10
N THR A 253 -88.18 -62.03 -6.40
CA THR A 253 -89.61 -62.22 -6.06
C THR A 253 -90.51 -62.21 -7.29
N ALA A 254 -90.24 -61.35 -8.28
CA ALA A 254 -90.93 -61.37 -9.56
C ALA A 254 -90.61 -62.63 -10.39
N LYS A 255 -89.40 -63.21 -10.31
CA LYS A 255 -89.08 -64.50 -10.91
C LYS A 255 -89.84 -65.63 -10.22
N LEU A 256 -89.87 -65.68 -8.90
CA LEU A 256 -90.67 -66.69 -8.17
C LEU A 256 -92.17 -66.57 -8.49
N ALA A 257 -92.69 -65.35 -8.66
CA ALA A 257 -94.07 -65.13 -9.13
C ALA A 257 -94.26 -65.52 -10.61
N ALA A 258 -93.27 -65.26 -11.48
CA ALA A 258 -93.30 -65.63 -12.89
C ALA A 258 -93.12 -67.14 -13.11
N ASP A 259 -92.39 -67.85 -12.24
CA ASP A 259 -92.24 -69.30 -12.27
C ASP A 259 -93.52 -69.98 -11.76
N ALA A 260 -94.21 -69.38 -10.78
CA ALA A 260 -95.59 -69.79 -10.42
C ALA A 260 -96.59 -69.54 -11.57
N GLN A 261 -96.45 -68.43 -12.32
CA GLN A 261 -97.26 -68.19 -13.52
C GLN A 261 -96.86 -69.10 -14.69
N LYS A 262 -95.59 -69.49 -14.84
CA LYS A 262 -95.14 -70.47 -15.84
C LYS A 262 -95.62 -71.86 -15.53
N ALA A 263 -95.68 -72.28 -14.26
CA ALA A 263 -96.34 -73.54 -13.90
C ALA A 263 -97.83 -73.56 -14.31
N ALA A 264 -98.51 -72.40 -14.27
CA ALA A 264 -99.87 -72.25 -14.80
C ALA A 264 -99.91 -72.13 -16.34
N TYR A 265 -98.86 -71.61 -16.98
CA TYR A 265 -98.79 -71.42 -18.44
C TYR A 265 -98.27 -72.68 -19.19
N GLU A 266 -97.46 -73.53 -18.56
CA GLU A 266 -97.03 -74.83 -19.10
C GLU A 266 -98.18 -75.86 -19.12
N ALA A 267 -99.24 -75.65 -18.32
CA ALA A 267 -100.51 -76.34 -18.49
C ALA A 267 -101.28 -75.88 -19.75
N ALA A 268 -101.03 -74.66 -20.24
CA ALA A 268 -101.63 -74.09 -21.45
C ALA A 268 -100.73 -74.23 -22.71
N GLN A 269 -99.41 -74.37 -22.56
CA GLN A 269 -98.45 -74.51 -23.67
C GLN A 269 -98.29 -75.95 -24.19
N LYS A 270 -99.32 -76.80 -24.06
CA LYS A 270 -99.51 -77.94 -24.97
C LYS A 270 -100.20 -77.57 -26.29
N GLU A 271 -100.68 -76.34 -26.43
CA GLU A 271 -101.56 -75.93 -27.54
C GLU A 271 -100.93 -74.91 -28.52
N ALA A 272 -99.66 -74.53 -28.35
CA ALA A 272 -99.04 -73.44 -29.12
C ALA A 272 -97.61 -73.75 -29.60
N VAL A 273 -97.38 -74.95 -30.14
CA VAL A 273 -96.21 -75.22 -31.00
C VAL A 273 -96.55 -74.78 -32.43
N GLU A 274 -96.40 -73.49 -32.72
CA GLU A 274 -96.28 -73.00 -34.10
C GLU A 274 -95.76 -71.54 -34.13
N LYS A 275 -94.96 -71.22 -35.16
CA LYS A 275 -94.32 -69.92 -35.47
C LYS A 275 -93.11 -69.59 -34.57
N GLU A 276 -91.90 -69.95 -35.00
CA GLU A 276 -91.02 -69.15 -35.89
C GLU A 276 -90.51 -67.83 -35.26
N ALA A 277 -89.28 -67.34 -35.41
CA ALA A 277 -87.92 -67.82 -35.68
C ALA A 277 -87.09 -66.58 -36.11
N ALA A 278 -85.84 -66.43 -35.63
CA ALA A 278 -84.79 -65.51 -36.15
C ALA A 278 -85.02 -63.96 -35.99
N LYS A 279 -84.02 -63.05 -35.93
CA LYS A 279 -82.53 -63.10 -36.00
C LYS A 279 -81.82 -61.82 -35.40
N SER A 280 -80.51 -61.98 -35.09
CA SER A 280 -79.34 -61.09 -34.83
C SER A 280 -79.19 -59.65 -35.43
N ARG A 281 -78.16 -58.78 -35.18
CA ARG A 281 -77.11 -58.47 -34.12
C ARG A 281 -76.03 -57.46 -34.70
N ALA A 282 -75.26 -56.72 -33.87
CA ALA A 282 -73.91 -56.07 -34.11
C ALA A 282 -73.79 -54.77 -34.98
N GLU A 283 -72.85 -53.79 -34.87
CA GLU A 283 -71.52 -53.51 -34.19
C GLU A 283 -70.23 -53.66 -35.08
N ALA A 284 -69.15 -52.84 -35.09
CA ALA A 284 -68.82 -51.43 -34.71
C ALA A 284 -67.35 -50.94 -35.10
N VAL A 285 -67.06 -49.60 -35.08
CA VAL A 285 -65.73 -48.89 -34.83
C VAL A 285 -64.60 -48.62 -35.90
N SER A 286 -64.01 -47.40 -35.78
CA SER A 286 -62.79 -46.63 -36.24
C SER A 286 -61.46 -47.22 -36.83
N THR A 287 -60.59 -46.37 -37.47
CA THR A 287 -59.25 -45.86 -36.94
C THR A 287 -58.35 -45.04 -37.94
N SER A 288 -57.55 -44.09 -37.39
CA SER A 288 -56.48 -43.12 -37.82
C SER A 288 -55.37 -43.47 -38.88
N SER A 289 -54.70 -42.44 -39.50
CA SER A 289 -53.20 -42.27 -39.57
C SER A 289 -52.56 -41.06 -40.37
N GLN A 290 -51.60 -40.34 -39.73
CA GLN A 290 -50.22 -39.92 -40.16
C GLN A 290 -49.78 -38.69 -41.06
N ILE A 291 -48.79 -37.92 -40.50
CA ILE A 291 -47.46 -37.40 -41.02
C ILE A 291 -47.32 -36.17 -41.99
N SER A 292 -46.45 -35.17 -41.66
CA SER A 292 -45.13 -34.86 -42.33
C SER A 292 -44.40 -33.54 -41.87
N GLN A 293 -43.17 -33.27 -42.36
CA GLN A 293 -42.11 -32.35 -41.84
C GLN A 293 -41.59 -31.24 -42.82
N LYS A 294 -40.70 -30.31 -42.32
CA LYS A 294 -39.54 -29.57 -42.96
C LYS A 294 -39.55 -28.01 -42.74
N SER A 295 -38.48 -27.20 -42.88
CA SER A 295 -37.00 -27.32 -42.67
C SER A 295 -36.23 -25.97 -42.91
N VAL A 296 -35.26 -25.62 -42.04
CA VAL A 296 -33.94 -24.90 -42.24
C VAL A 296 -33.79 -23.59 -43.08
N ALA A 297 -33.04 -22.60 -42.54
CA ALA A 297 -32.15 -21.66 -43.28
C ALA A 297 -31.05 -21.02 -42.38
N HIS A 298 -29.92 -20.54 -42.94
CA HIS A 298 -28.70 -20.05 -42.26
C HIS A 298 -28.02 -18.92 -43.06
N ALA A 299 -27.43 -17.89 -42.41
CA ALA A 299 -26.44 -16.97 -43.04
C ALA A 299 -25.52 -16.27 -42.01
N THR A 300 -24.37 -15.76 -42.46
CA THR A 300 -23.26 -15.11 -41.70
C THR A 300 -22.64 -13.99 -42.55
N ILE A 301 -22.00 -12.93 -41.98
CA ILE A 301 -20.68 -12.34 -42.36
C ILE A 301 -20.41 -10.88 -41.88
N MET A 302 -19.31 -10.74 -41.12
CA MET A 302 -18.25 -9.71 -41.03
C MET A 302 -18.47 -8.19 -40.75
N ALA A 303 -17.36 -7.61 -40.27
CA ALA A 303 -17.08 -6.19 -39.98
C ALA A 303 -15.73 -5.77 -40.64
N ILE A 304 -15.46 -4.46 -40.76
CA ILE A 304 -14.14 -3.88 -41.13
C ILE A 304 -13.85 -2.61 -40.28
N SER A 305 -12.55 -2.35 -40.07
CA SER A 305 -11.97 -1.41 -39.08
C SER A 305 -11.40 -0.11 -39.66
N THR A 306 -11.06 0.87 -38.79
CA THR A 306 -9.92 1.83 -38.84
C THR A 306 -10.00 2.74 -37.57
N GLU A 307 -8.98 3.41 -36.98
CA GLU A 307 -7.67 3.92 -37.43
C GLU A 307 -6.50 3.66 -36.42
N ILE A 308 -5.40 4.44 -36.49
CA ILE A 308 -3.99 4.04 -36.27
C ILE A 308 -3.25 4.86 -35.19
N LYS A 309 -2.39 4.22 -34.38
CA LYS A 309 -0.97 4.64 -34.12
C LYS A 309 -0.15 3.55 -33.40
N SER A 310 1.18 3.71 -33.42
CA SER A 310 2.19 2.64 -33.49
C SER A 310 2.85 2.22 -32.17
N GLU A 311 3.11 0.92 -32.01
CA GLU A 311 4.42 0.33 -31.62
C GLU A 311 4.32 -1.22 -31.59
N LEU A 312 5.16 -1.92 -32.38
CA LEU A 312 5.13 -3.38 -32.66
C LEU A 312 3.77 -3.90 -33.23
N PRO A 313 3.76 -4.62 -34.38
CA PRO A 313 2.51 -5.05 -35.00
C PRO A 313 1.74 -6.06 -34.12
N GLY A 314 0.71 -5.57 -33.42
CA GLY A 314 -0.20 -6.38 -32.60
C GLY A 314 0.06 -6.36 -31.09
N ILE A 315 0.88 -5.45 -30.55
CA ILE A 315 1.01 -5.24 -29.09
C ILE A 315 0.40 -3.89 -28.70
N LYS A 316 -0.41 -3.87 -27.65
CA LYS A 316 -0.95 -2.64 -27.05
C LYS A 316 -0.24 -2.34 -25.73
N ILE A 317 0.26 -1.12 -25.60
CA ILE A 317 0.95 -0.62 -24.42
C ILE A 317 -0.06 0.12 -23.52
N TYR A 318 -0.01 -0.15 -22.23
CA TYR A 318 -0.74 0.56 -21.17
C TYR A 318 0.28 1.13 -20.19
N ALA A 319 0.49 2.44 -20.21
CA ALA A 319 1.35 3.18 -19.29
C ALA A 319 0.93 4.65 -19.26
N ASP A 320 1.32 5.38 -18.21
CA ASP A 320 1.30 6.85 -18.22
C ASP A 320 2.46 7.38 -19.08
N SER A 321 2.31 8.56 -19.69
CA SER A 321 3.39 9.20 -20.46
C SER A 321 4.62 9.48 -19.60
N SER A 322 4.43 9.94 -18.36
CA SER A 322 5.52 10.26 -17.45
C SER A 322 6.28 9.02 -16.98
N ALA A 323 5.57 7.90 -16.82
CA ALA A 323 6.13 6.58 -16.55
C ALA A 323 7.02 6.09 -17.70
N LEU A 324 6.51 6.16 -18.95
CA LEU A 324 7.24 5.73 -20.14
C LEU A 324 8.50 6.58 -20.36
N GLU A 325 8.41 7.91 -20.24
CA GLU A 325 9.58 8.78 -20.33
C GLU A 325 10.63 8.49 -19.24
N ALA A 326 10.20 8.25 -18.00
CA ALA A 326 11.11 7.92 -16.90
C ALA A 326 11.81 6.58 -17.12
N GLU A 327 11.12 5.59 -17.69
CA GLU A 327 11.72 4.34 -18.14
C GLU A 327 12.73 4.56 -19.27
N SER A 328 12.38 5.29 -20.33
CA SER A 328 13.28 5.57 -21.46
C SER A 328 14.56 6.29 -21.03
N ARG A 329 14.46 7.28 -20.13
CA ARG A 329 15.64 7.98 -19.56
C ARG A 329 16.56 7.02 -18.79
N ARG A 330 15.98 6.13 -17.98
CA ARG A 330 16.72 5.13 -17.18
C ARG A 330 17.34 4.03 -18.03
N LEU A 331 16.65 3.57 -19.07
CA LEU A 331 17.21 2.62 -20.04
C LEU A 331 18.39 3.25 -20.81
N ALA A 332 18.26 4.48 -21.29
CA ALA A 332 19.36 5.19 -21.95
C ALA A 332 20.59 5.39 -21.05
N LEU A 333 20.40 5.52 -19.73
CA LEU A 333 21.48 5.56 -18.74
C LEU A 333 22.11 4.17 -18.51
N HIS A 334 21.30 3.12 -18.41
CA HIS A 334 21.79 1.75 -18.31
C HIS A 334 22.60 1.33 -19.55
N ASP A 335 22.16 1.71 -20.74
CA ASP A 335 22.73 1.29 -22.03
C ASP A 335 23.99 2.06 -22.44
N GLN A 336 24.28 3.22 -21.81
CA GLN A 336 25.59 3.87 -21.89
C GLN A 336 26.72 2.97 -21.38
N VAL A 337 26.41 2.02 -20.50
CA VAL A 337 27.37 1.04 -20.03
C VAL A 337 27.30 -0.21 -20.93
N PRO A 338 28.39 -0.64 -21.57
CA PRO A 338 28.38 -1.82 -22.44
C PRO A 338 27.94 -3.10 -21.70
N SER A 339 27.15 -3.98 -22.34
CA SER A 339 26.75 -5.25 -21.69
C SER A 339 27.87 -6.29 -21.55
N ASN A 340 29.06 -6.02 -22.10
CA ASN A 340 30.22 -6.91 -22.05
C ASN A 340 31.17 -6.66 -20.84
N ILE A 341 30.78 -5.86 -19.84
CA ILE A 341 31.53 -5.60 -18.58
C ILE A 341 32.14 -6.89 -18.01
N TYR A 342 31.33 -7.96 -17.94
CA TYR A 342 31.69 -9.24 -17.35
C TYR A 342 32.80 -10.01 -18.10
N LEU A 343 33.23 -9.56 -19.29
CA LEU A 343 34.41 -10.11 -19.99
C LEU A 343 35.74 -9.55 -19.43
N SER A 344 35.72 -8.39 -18.77
CA SER A 344 36.89 -7.87 -18.07
C SER A 344 37.14 -8.65 -16.79
N LYS A 345 38.37 -9.14 -16.61
CA LYS A 345 38.80 -9.82 -15.37
C LYS A 345 38.75 -8.88 -14.15
N GLU A 346 38.97 -7.58 -14.37
CA GLU A 346 38.94 -6.55 -13.32
C GLU A 346 37.51 -6.31 -12.84
N TYR A 347 36.58 -6.00 -13.76
CA TYR A 347 35.18 -5.80 -13.40
C TYR A 347 34.52 -7.09 -12.87
N SER A 348 34.94 -8.26 -13.34
CA SER A 348 34.53 -9.56 -12.74
C SER A 348 34.97 -9.71 -11.26
N ARG A 349 36.10 -9.12 -10.87
CA ARG A 349 36.56 -9.11 -9.47
C ARG A 349 35.68 -8.17 -8.63
N TYR A 350 35.36 -6.97 -9.13
CA TYR A 350 34.45 -6.02 -8.49
C TYR A 350 33.04 -6.60 -8.34
N ASP A 351 32.49 -7.18 -9.40
CA ASP A 351 31.20 -7.87 -9.41
C ASP A 351 31.12 -8.96 -8.32
N ARG A 352 32.17 -9.78 -8.21
CA ARG A 352 32.28 -10.82 -7.18
C ARG A 352 32.45 -10.25 -5.77
N GLN A 353 33.07 -9.08 -5.61
CA GLN A 353 33.18 -8.40 -4.31
C GLN A 353 31.82 -7.86 -3.86
N ILE A 354 31.16 -7.09 -4.72
CA ILE A 354 29.81 -6.55 -4.51
C ILE A 354 28.82 -7.69 -4.19
N GLY A 355 28.83 -8.75 -5.01
CA GLY A 355 27.99 -9.93 -4.80
C GLY A 355 28.27 -10.68 -3.48
N LYS A 356 29.52 -10.69 -2.99
CA LYS A 356 29.87 -11.27 -1.67
C LYS A 356 29.37 -10.43 -0.50
N SER A 357 29.39 -9.10 -0.59
CA SER A 357 28.87 -8.22 0.47
C SER A 357 27.34 -8.31 0.52
N ILE A 358 26.66 -8.37 -0.63
CA ILE A 358 25.20 -8.50 -0.73
C ILE A 358 24.72 -9.89 -0.31
N SER A 359 25.39 -10.99 -0.71
CA SER A 359 24.95 -12.34 -0.34
C SER A 359 24.98 -12.60 1.17
N LYS A 360 25.91 -11.95 1.89
CA LYS A 360 26.04 -11.95 3.35
C LYS A 360 25.05 -11.02 4.08
N LEU A 361 24.18 -10.31 3.37
CA LEU A 361 23.23 -9.40 4.00
C LEU A 361 22.21 -10.17 4.86
N MET A 362 22.09 -9.76 6.11
CA MET A 362 21.11 -10.24 7.08
C MET A 362 20.19 -9.09 7.51
N PRO A 363 18.94 -9.37 7.95
CA PRO A 363 18.00 -8.36 8.41
C PRO A 363 18.31 -7.88 9.84
N THR A 364 19.55 -7.46 10.07
CA THR A 364 20.02 -6.86 11.32
C THR A 364 20.67 -5.50 11.08
N THR A 365 20.59 -4.61 12.06
CA THR A 365 21.16 -3.25 11.99
C THR A 365 22.64 -3.26 11.62
N ASP A 366 23.39 -4.16 12.23
CA ASP A 366 24.86 -4.16 12.14
C ASP A 366 25.33 -4.80 10.83
N SER A 367 24.60 -5.83 10.36
CA SER A 367 24.81 -6.37 9.01
C SER A 367 24.55 -5.30 7.96
N VAL A 368 23.41 -4.62 8.03
CA VAL A 368 23.05 -3.53 7.10
C VAL A 368 24.08 -2.39 7.11
N LYS A 369 24.43 -1.85 8.28
CA LYS A 369 25.44 -0.78 8.41
C LYS A 369 26.80 -1.21 7.86
N ALA A 370 27.27 -2.42 8.18
CA ALA A 370 28.55 -2.93 7.71
C ALA A 370 28.55 -3.23 6.19
N ARG A 371 27.49 -3.86 5.65
CA ARG A 371 27.37 -4.14 4.21
C ARG A 371 27.25 -2.84 3.41
N ALA A 372 26.46 -1.87 3.87
CA ALA A 372 26.36 -0.56 3.22
C ALA A 372 27.73 0.16 3.19
N SER A 373 28.46 0.15 4.31
CA SER A 373 29.81 0.75 4.38
C SER A 373 30.83 0.06 3.46
N GLU A 374 30.79 -1.27 3.31
CA GLU A 374 31.62 -2.00 2.34
C GLU A 374 31.25 -1.65 0.90
N LEU A 375 29.97 -1.50 0.60
CA LEU A 375 29.46 -1.17 -0.74
C LEU A 375 29.79 0.27 -1.11
N ILE A 376 29.57 1.24 -0.23
CA ILE A 376 29.97 2.65 -0.44
C ILE A 376 31.45 2.72 -0.81
N LYS A 377 32.34 2.09 -0.03
CA LYS A 377 33.78 2.01 -0.33
C LYS A 377 34.10 1.33 -1.67
N ALA A 378 33.28 0.38 -2.12
CA ALA A 378 33.45 -0.27 -3.42
C ALA A 378 32.93 0.58 -4.60
N LEU A 379 31.96 1.47 -4.38
CA LEU A 379 31.44 2.41 -5.40
C LEU A 379 32.23 3.74 -5.45
N ASP A 380 32.92 4.11 -4.38
CA ASP A 380 33.82 5.28 -4.29
C ASP A 380 35.28 4.96 -4.68
N GLY A 381 35.60 3.68 -4.90
CA GLY A 381 36.96 3.25 -5.25
C GLY A 381 37.44 3.76 -6.62
N GLN A 382 38.71 4.19 -6.69
CA GLN A 382 39.33 4.72 -7.93
C GLN A 382 39.47 3.67 -9.04
N ASP A 383 39.41 2.38 -8.70
CA ASP A 383 39.72 1.26 -9.59
C ASP A 383 38.63 0.92 -10.62
N CYS A 384 37.41 1.47 -10.48
CA CYS A 384 36.28 1.15 -11.34
C CYS A 384 35.50 2.41 -11.74
N PRO A 385 35.24 2.66 -13.03
CA PRO A 385 34.39 3.78 -13.45
C PRO A 385 33.01 3.74 -12.80
N ARG A 386 32.59 4.86 -12.19
CA ARG A 386 31.36 4.96 -11.39
C ARG A 386 30.08 4.43 -12.09
N PRO A 387 29.84 4.69 -13.40
CA PRO A 387 28.73 4.06 -14.13
C PRO A 387 28.72 2.53 -14.11
N ILE A 388 29.91 1.92 -14.25
CA ILE A 388 30.07 0.45 -14.22
C ILE A 388 29.82 -0.06 -12.79
N ALA A 389 30.42 0.57 -11.78
CA ALA A 389 30.22 0.20 -10.38
C ALA A 389 28.74 0.29 -9.95
N CYS A 390 28.04 1.37 -10.33
CA CYS A 390 26.62 1.56 -10.05
C CYS A 390 25.74 0.51 -10.74
N ARG A 391 26.02 0.17 -12.01
CA ARG A 391 25.29 -0.88 -12.74
C ARG A 391 25.51 -2.27 -12.13
N LEU A 392 26.75 -2.63 -11.77
CA LEU A 392 27.06 -3.91 -11.11
C LEU A 392 26.40 -4.01 -9.73
N PHE A 393 26.38 -2.91 -8.97
CA PHE A 393 25.64 -2.81 -7.71
C PHE A 393 24.13 -3.04 -7.91
N ALA A 394 23.52 -2.37 -8.89
CA ALA A 394 22.09 -2.54 -9.19
C ALA A 394 21.74 -3.98 -9.61
N ASP A 395 22.49 -4.57 -10.55
CA ASP A 395 22.35 -5.98 -10.97
C ASP A 395 22.42 -6.93 -9.77
N LYS A 396 23.43 -6.78 -8.91
CA LYS A 396 23.61 -7.68 -7.75
C LYS A 396 22.59 -7.48 -6.64
N MET A 397 22.12 -6.25 -6.39
CA MET A 397 21.05 -6.00 -5.42
C MET A 397 19.73 -6.64 -5.88
N ILE A 398 19.41 -6.57 -7.17
CA ILE A 398 18.15 -7.12 -7.71
C ILE A 398 18.24 -8.63 -7.96
N SER A 399 19.41 -9.15 -8.30
CA SER A 399 19.69 -10.59 -8.41
C SER A 399 19.49 -11.36 -7.08
N ILE A 400 19.34 -10.66 -5.94
CA ILE A 400 18.96 -11.32 -4.67
C ILE A 400 17.62 -12.06 -4.77
N VAL A 401 16.69 -11.58 -5.61
CA VAL A 401 15.38 -12.20 -5.88
C VAL A 401 15.51 -13.53 -6.63
N LYS A 402 16.55 -13.69 -7.46
CA LYS A 402 16.83 -14.93 -8.19
C LYS A 402 17.65 -15.92 -7.35
N SER A 403 18.54 -15.41 -6.50
CA SER A 403 19.50 -16.23 -5.74
C SER A 403 18.98 -16.74 -4.39
N ARG A 404 17.97 -16.10 -3.80
CA ARG A 404 17.26 -16.59 -2.60
C ARG A 404 15.83 -16.95 -2.96
N ASN A 405 15.22 -17.87 -2.21
CA ASN A 405 13.86 -18.31 -2.49
C ASN A 405 12.83 -17.20 -2.18
N PRO A 406 12.11 -16.65 -3.17
CA PRO A 406 11.10 -15.61 -2.96
C PRO A 406 9.84 -16.08 -2.21
N THR A 407 9.61 -17.39 -2.11
CA THR A 407 8.45 -17.94 -1.36
C THR A 407 8.75 -18.12 0.13
N ASP A 408 9.98 -17.92 0.58
CA ASP A 408 10.33 -17.99 2.00
C ASP A 408 9.72 -16.81 2.76
N LYS A 409 9.18 -17.08 3.96
CA LYS A 409 8.68 -16.07 4.89
C LYS A 409 9.79 -15.07 5.27
N THR A 410 11.05 -15.49 5.30
CA THR A 410 12.18 -14.60 5.61
C THR A 410 12.43 -13.53 4.53
N PHE A 411 11.94 -13.71 3.30
CA PHE A 411 12.20 -12.80 2.18
C PHE A 411 11.67 -11.38 2.44
N GLY A 412 10.56 -11.22 3.18
CA GLY A 412 10.04 -9.89 3.55
C GLY A 412 11.04 -9.08 4.37
N LYS A 413 11.60 -9.69 5.42
CA LYS A 413 12.61 -9.08 6.29
C LYS A 413 13.90 -8.75 5.53
N LEU A 414 14.29 -9.62 4.59
CA LEU A 414 15.42 -9.36 3.69
C LEU A 414 15.15 -8.20 2.72
N ALA A 415 13.95 -8.10 2.16
CA ALA A 415 13.60 -7.00 1.24
C ALA A 415 13.74 -5.64 1.93
N PHE A 416 13.36 -5.54 3.21
CA PHE A 416 13.66 -4.36 4.03
C PHE A 416 15.16 -4.14 4.24
N ALA A 417 15.92 -5.17 4.63
CA ALA A 417 17.38 -5.05 4.74
C ALA A 417 18.05 -4.53 3.45
N CYS A 418 17.57 -4.99 2.30
CA CYS A 418 17.98 -4.48 0.99
C CYS A 418 17.55 -3.01 0.78
N GLY A 419 16.33 -2.63 1.14
CA GLY A 419 15.85 -1.25 1.09
C GLY A 419 16.72 -0.28 1.91
N TYR A 420 17.08 -0.64 3.14
CA TYR A 420 18.04 0.13 3.95
C TYR A 420 19.42 0.23 3.29
N VAL A 421 19.97 -0.86 2.74
CA VAL A 421 21.26 -0.80 2.02
C VAL A 421 21.17 0.06 0.77
N MET A 422 20.11 -0.06 -0.03
CA MET A 422 19.87 0.79 -1.20
C MET A 422 19.83 2.27 -0.81
N LEU A 423 19.08 2.63 0.23
CA LEU A 423 18.96 4.02 0.69
C LEU A 423 20.28 4.58 1.25
N LEU A 424 21.00 3.81 2.08
CA LEU A 424 22.29 4.23 2.63
C LEU A 424 23.35 4.41 1.54
N VAL A 425 23.44 3.48 0.58
CA VAL A 425 24.38 3.59 -0.54
C VAL A 425 24.01 4.75 -1.45
N THR A 426 22.74 4.90 -1.84
CA THR A 426 22.31 5.98 -2.75
C THR A 426 22.36 7.37 -2.14
N ASN A 427 22.32 7.52 -0.81
CA ASN A 427 22.55 8.81 -0.17
C ASN A 427 24.01 9.29 -0.30
N GLN A 428 24.99 8.37 -0.32
CA GLN A 428 26.41 8.71 -0.55
C GLN A 428 26.79 8.66 -2.05
N VAL A 429 26.08 7.84 -2.83
CA VAL A 429 26.28 7.65 -4.28
C VAL A 429 24.96 7.93 -5.01
N PRO A 430 24.55 9.20 -5.21
CA PRO A 430 23.25 9.56 -5.79
C PRO A 430 23.00 8.90 -7.16
N ASP A 431 24.03 8.82 -8.00
CA ASP A 431 23.99 8.22 -9.34
C ASP A 431 23.42 6.78 -9.31
N ALA A 432 23.70 6.01 -8.24
CA ALA A 432 23.29 4.62 -8.13
C ALA A 432 21.76 4.43 -8.06
N MET A 433 20.99 5.47 -7.72
CA MET A 433 19.53 5.37 -7.64
C MET A 433 18.91 5.16 -9.03
N ASP A 434 19.35 5.88 -10.06
CA ASP A 434 18.79 5.69 -11.41
C ASP A 434 19.23 4.36 -12.05
N TYR A 435 20.42 3.84 -11.71
CA TYR A 435 20.82 2.48 -12.11
C TYR A 435 19.98 1.39 -11.42
N LEU A 436 19.70 1.54 -10.12
CA LEU A 436 18.78 0.65 -9.39
C LEU A 436 17.39 0.65 -10.04
N LEU A 437 16.84 1.84 -10.30
CA LEU A 437 15.53 1.99 -10.92
C LEU A 437 15.50 1.48 -12.37
N ALA A 438 16.57 1.68 -13.15
CA ALA A 438 16.70 1.09 -14.48
C ALA A 438 16.63 -0.44 -14.45
N GLU A 439 17.36 -1.07 -13.53
CA GLU A 439 17.38 -2.54 -13.41
C GLU A 439 16.03 -3.08 -12.87
N PHE A 440 15.37 -2.37 -11.94
CA PHE A 440 13.99 -2.71 -11.52
C PHE A 440 13.00 -2.72 -12.69
N ASN A 441 13.03 -1.68 -13.51
CA ASN A 441 12.16 -1.56 -14.69
C ASN A 441 12.40 -2.70 -15.69
N LYS A 442 13.67 -3.03 -15.91
CA LYS A 442 14.15 -4.09 -16.82
C LYS A 442 13.77 -5.50 -16.35
N VAL A 443 13.81 -5.81 -15.06
CA VAL A 443 13.38 -7.13 -14.55
C VAL A 443 11.87 -7.24 -14.31
N CYS A 444 11.16 -6.12 -14.08
CA CYS A 444 9.75 -6.11 -13.74
C CYS A 444 9.05 -4.82 -14.21
N MET A 445 8.31 -4.90 -15.33
CA MET A 445 7.56 -3.77 -15.91
C MET A 445 6.59 -3.06 -14.95
N TYR A 446 6.10 -3.77 -13.91
CA TYR A 446 5.13 -3.24 -12.98
C TYR A 446 5.76 -2.24 -11.98
N THR A 447 7.09 -2.13 -11.93
CA THR A 447 7.78 -1.05 -11.21
C THR A 447 7.66 0.31 -11.92
N VAL A 448 7.37 0.32 -13.23
CA VAL A 448 7.15 1.52 -14.09
C VAL A 448 5.71 2.06 -14.04
N PRO A 449 4.73 1.33 -13.46
CA PRO A 449 3.41 1.14 -14.05
C PRO A 449 3.34 1.08 -15.58
N LYS A 450 3.82 -0.04 -16.12
CA LYS A 450 3.56 -0.43 -17.52
C LYS A 450 2.94 -1.82 -17.59
N HIS A 451 2.05 -2.04 -18.55
CA HIS A 451 1.56 -3.35 -18.97
C HIS A 451 1.54 -3.47 -20.49
N LEU A 452 1.97 -4.62 -21.01
CA LEU A 452 1.99 -4.95 -22.43
C LEU A 452 0.99 -6.05 -22.72
N HIS A 453 0.15 -5.86 -23.75
CA HIS A 453 -0.93 -6.77 -24.10
C HIS A 453 -0.84 -7.18 -25.57
N ALA A 454 -0.57 -8.46 -25.83
CA ALA A 454 -0.64 -9.03 -27.18
C ALA A 454 -2.12 -9.11 -27.64
N LEU A 455 -2.46 -8.39 -28.71
CA LEU A 455 -3.80 -8.36 -29.31
C LEU A 455 -4.12 -9.65 -30.08
N ASN A 456 -3.09 -10.28 -30.66
CA ASN A 456 -3.22 -11.39 -31.59
C ASN A 456 -2.40 -12.61 -31.09
N ALA A 457 -2.83 -13.83 -31.42
CA ALA A 457 -2.06 -15.04 -31.11
C ALA A 457 -0.64 -15.01 -31.71
N GLN A 458 -0.49 -14.45 -32.93
CA GLN A 458 0.79 -14.22 -33.60
C GLN A 458 1.76 -13.34 -32.77
N ALA A 459 1.22 -12.34 -32.05
CA ALA A 459 1.98 -11.42 -31.21
C ALA A 459 2.26 -11.99 -29.81
N ARG A 460 1.65 -13.12 -29.44
CA ARG A 460 1.86 -13.82 -28.17
C ARG A 460 2.92 -14.92 -28.31
N ASN A 461 4.07 -14.54 -28.86
CA ASN A 461 5.21 -15.42 -29.09
C ASN A 461 6.19 -15.45 -27.90
N THR A 462 7.28 -16.21 -28.00
CA THR A 462 8.34 -16.28 -26.98
C THR A 462 8.95 -14.91 -26.68
N ASP A 463 9.17 -14.07 -27.70
CA ASP A 463 9.75 -12.73 -27.52
C ASP A 463 8.82 -11.81 -26.73
N TYR A 464 7.50 -11.90 -26.93
CA TYR A 464 6.51 -11.22 -26.08
C TYR A 464 6.60 -11.69 -24.63
N PHE A 465 6.71 -13.01 -24.38
CA PHE A 465 6.88 -13.51 -23.02
C PHE A 465 8.17 -13.00 -22.37
N ARG A 466 9.28 -12.99 -23.11
CA ARG A 466 10.56 -12.40 -22.68
C ARG A 466 10.41 -10.90 -22.37
N LEU A 467 9.76 -10.15 -23.26
CA LEU A 467 9.48 -8.72 -23.12
C LEU A 467 8.60 -8.40 -21.89
N ILE A 468 7.69 -9.30 -21.50
CA ILE A 468 6.89 -9.12 -20.27
C ILE A 468 7.56 -9.62 -18.98
N GLY A 469 8.83 -10.06 -19.06
CA GLY A 469 9.63 -10.50 -17.92
C GLY A 469 9.56 -12.00 -17.62
N TYR A 470 9.09 -12.84 -18.54
CA TYR A 470 9.29 -14.28 -18.39
C TYR A 470 10.76 -14.64 -18.62
N GLN A 471 11.29 -15.44 -17.71
CA GLN A 471 12.63 -16.02 -17.84
C GLN A 471 12.55 -17.35 -18.59
N GLU A 472 13.60 -17.65 -19.34
CA GLU A 472 13.81 -18.94 -19.98
C GLU A 472 14.79 -19.75 -19.10
N GLU A 473 14.36 -20.93 -18.66
CA GLU A 473 15.20 -21.90 -17.94
C GLU A 473 15.36 -23.12 -18.85
N ASP A 474 16.61 -23.53 -19.12
CA ASP A 474 16.96 -24.67 -19.97
C ASP A 474 16.26 -24.66 -21.36
N GLY A 475 16.11 -23.48 -21.95
CA GLY A 475 15.46 -23.28 -23.25
C GLY A 475 13.93 -23.40 -23.22
N LYS A 476 13.31 -23.46 -22.04
CA LYS A 476 11.85 -23.46 -21.85
C LYS A 476 11.40 -22.21 -21.10
N LEU A 477 10.25 -21.67 -21.48
CA LEU A 477 9.60 -20.58 -20.73
C LEU A 477 9.21 -21.05 -19.32
N GLN A 478 9.54 -20.25 -18.30
CA GLN A 478 9.12 -20.51 -16.92
C GLN A 478 7.59 -20.64 -16.77
N SER A 479 7.13 -21.35 -15.74
CA SER A 479 5.71 -21.44 -15.45
C SER A 479 5.10 -20.07 -15.10
N THR A 480 3.81 -19.91 -15.35
CA THR A 480 3.11 -18.66 -15.00
C THR A 480 3.07 -18.44 -13.48
N GLU A 481 3.03 -19.49 -12.68
CA GLU A 481 3.14 -19.41 -11.22
C GLU A 481 4.51 -18.84 -10.80
N LYS A 482 5.61 -19.35 -11.37
CA LYS A 482 6.97 -18.86 -11.08
C LYS A 482 7.15 -17.40 -11.55
N TYR A 483 6.55 -17.02 -12.69
CA TYR A 483 6.49 -15.63 -13.11
C TYR A 483 5.79 -14.73 -12.08
N LEU A 484 4.61 -15.13 -11.60
CA LEU A 484 3.85 -14.35 -10.61
C LEU A 484 4.59 -14.22 -9.28
N VAL A 485 5.23 -15.30 -8.81
CA VAL A 485 6.09 -15.29 -7.62
C VAL A 485 7.25 -14.30 -7.79
N ASN A 486 7.92 -14.30 -8.95
CA ASN A 486 8.99 -13.35 -9.26
C ASN A 486 8.48 -11.90 -9.29
N VAL A 487 7.34 -11.63 -9.94
CA VAL A 487 6.69 -10.30 -9.95
C VAL A 487 6.40 -9.82 -8.52
N VAL A 488 5.79 -10.66 -7.69
CA VAL A 488 5.53 -10.34 -6.28
C VAL A 488 6.82 -10.02 -5.54
N ALA A 489 7.89 -10.77 -5.75
CA ALA A 489 9.16 -10.57 -5.05
C ALA A 489 9.88 -9.27 -5.47
N TYR A 490 9.94 -8.96 -6.78
CA TYR A 490 10.50 -7.69 -7.26
C TYR A 490 9.68 -6.49 -6.77
N VAL A 491 8.34 -6.58 -6.79
CA VAL A 491 7.49 -5.49 -6.31
C VAL A 491 7.56 -5.31 -4.79
N LYS A 492 7.71 -6.40 -4.01
CA LYS A 492 8.02 -6.31 -2.58
C LYS A 492 9.35 -5.59 -2.33
N LEU A 493 10.41 -5.92 -3.08
CA LEU A 493 11.72 -5.29 -2.94
C LEU A 493 11.69 -3.80 -3.29
N TYR A 494 10.99 -3.44 -4.37
CA TYR A 494 10.76 -2.06 -4.79
C TYR A 494 9.93 -1.25 -3.77
N ALA A 495 8.85 -1.84 -3.24
CA ALA A 495 8.02 -1.23 -2.21
C ALA A 495 8.76 -1.08 -0.86
N ALA A 496 9.62 -2.04 -0.51
CA ALA A 496 10.46 -1.96 0.68
C ALA A 496 11.43 -0.78 0.56
N MET A 497 12.14 -0.66 -0.58
CA MET A 497 12.98 0.50 -0.86
C MET A 497 12.22 1.83 -0.69
N ILE A 498 11.06 1.99 -1.33
CA ILE A 498 10.23 3.21 -1.30
C ILE A 498 9.78 3.63 0.10
N GLN A 499 9.48 2.66 0.97
CA GLN A 499 8.90 2.92 2.28
C GLN A 499 9.94 3.02 3.40
N THR A 500 11.17 2.51 3.18
CA THR A 500 12.28 2.70 4.12
C THR A 500 12.55 4.19 4.34
N GLU A 501 12.31 4.67 5.56
CA GLU A 501 12.71 6.01 6.02
C GLU A 501 13.79 5.85 7.11
N ILE A 502 14.89 6.59 6.99
CA ILE A 502 16.01 6.60 7.95
C ILE A 502 16.15 8.02 8.48
N LYS A 503 16.16 8.21 9.81
CA LYS A 503 16.36 9.53 10.45
C LYS A 503 17.63 10.19 9.88
N GLY A 504 17.54 11.47 9.49
CA GLY A 504 18.65 12.25 8.92
C GLY A 504 19.01 11.99 7.45
N VAL A 505 18.42 10.99 6.78
CA VAL A 505 18.76 10.62 5.39
C VAL A 505 17.70 11.11 4.41
N ARG A 506 18.11 11.79 3.33
CA ARG A 506 17.18 12.23 2.28
C ARG A 506 16.89 11.07 1.33
N HIS A 507 15.63 10.64 1.25
CA HIS A 507 15.23 9.60 0.31
C HIS A 507 14.78 10.20 -1.04
N PRO A 508 15.52 9.98 -2.16
CA PRO A 508 15.18 10.57 -3.46
C PRO A 508 13.98 9.90 -4.15
N HIS A 509 13.68 8.63 -3.83
CA HIS A 509 12.60 7.83 -4.43
C HIS A 509 11.67 7.24 -3.36
N GLY A 510 11.28 8.05 -2.37
CA GLY A 510 10.47 7.61 -1.23
C GLY A 510 8.96 7.59 -1.47
N LEU A 511 8.18 7.60 -0.39
CA LEU A 511 6.70 7.52 -0.36
C LEU A 511 5.95 8.51 -1.27
N ALA A 512 6.57 9.59 -1.75
CA ALA A 512 5.99 10.47 -2.77
C ALA A 512 5.95 9.80 -4.16
N GLU A 513 7.02 9.10 -4.54
CA GLU A 513 7.07 8.29 -5.76
C GLU A 513 6.22 7.03 -5.61
N GLY A 514 6.14 6.45 -4.40
CA GLY A 514 5.19 5.37 -4.09
C GLY A 514 3.71 5.77 -4.27
N TRP A 515 3.35 7.01 -3.92
CA TRP A 515 2.01 7.56 -4.18
C TRP A 515 1.75 7.76 -5.68
N LYS A 516 2.71 8.35 -6.41
CA LYS A 516 2.63 8.51 -7.87
C LYS A 516 2.50 7.15 -8.56
N TRP A 517 3.27 6.15 -8.14
CA TRP A 517 3.20 4.77 -8.62
C TRP A 517 1.77 4.21 -8.49
N LEU A 518 1.15 4.30 -7.30
CA LEU A 518 -0.24 3.85 -7.11
C LEU A 518 -1.24 4.60 -8.00
N ALA A 519 -1.10 5.92 -8.14
CA ALA A 519 -1.99 6.73 -8.95
C ALA A 519 -1.89 6.36 -10.44
N MET A 520 -0.67 6.27 -10.99
CA MET A 520 -0.44 5.83 -12.38
C MET A 520 -0.96 4.41 -12.59
N PHE A 521 -0.62 3.48 -11.68
CA PHE A 521 -1.02 2.08 -11.76
C PHE A 521 -2.55 1.92 -11.86
N LEU A 522 -3.31 2.53 -10.94
CA LEU A 522 -4.76 2.39 -10.91
C LEU A 522 -5.48 3.14 -12.04
N ASN A 523 -4.87 4.19 -12.59
CA ASN A 523 -5.45 4.96 -13.69
C ASN A 523 -5.20 4.35 -15.08
N THR A 524 -4.05 3.69 -15.31
CA THR A 524 -3.64 3.25 -16.66
C THR A 524 -3.59 1.74 -16.85
N ILE A 525 -3.38 0.95 -15.79
CA ILE A 525 -3.10 -0.48 -15.89
C ILE A 525 -4.39 -1.32 -15.83
N PRO A 526 -4.65 -2.22 -16.79
CA PRO A 526 -5.84 -3.06 -16.77
C PRO A 526 -5.80 -4.07 -15.61
N ALA A 527 -6.93 -4.26 -14.94
CA ALA A 527 -7.05 -5.17 -13.78
C ALA A 527 -7.01 -6.65 -14.19
N ILE A 528 -5.82 -7.21 -14.36
CA ILE A 528 -5.55 -8.64 -14.65
C ILE A 528 -4.90 -9.35 -13.43
N PRO A 529 -4.79 -10.70 -13.40
CA PRO A 529 -4.18 -11.41 -12.27
C PRO A 529 -2.77 -10.93 -11.92
N ALA A 530 -1.86 -10.79 -12.90
CA ALA A 530 -0.49 -10.34 -12.64
C ALA A 530 -0.42 -8.95 -11.99
N THR A 531 -1.27 -8.02 -12.43
CA THR A 531 -1.35 -6.67 -11.87
C THR A 531 -2.01 -6.65 -10.49
N ALA A 532 -2.94 -7.57 -10.21
CA ALA A 532 -3.53 -7.73 -8.89
C ALA A 532 -2.51 -8.28 -7.87
N PHE A 533 -1.69 -9.26 -8.26
CA PHE A 533 -0.57 -9.74 -7.45
C PHE A 533 0.48 -8.65 -7.20
N ALA A 534 0.85 -7.87 -8.23
CA ALA A 534 1.75 -6.72 -8.08
C ALA A 534 1.18 -5.66 -7.12
N LEU A 535 -0.08 -5.25 -7.30
CA LEU A 535 -0.75 -4.28 -6.44
C LEU A 535 -0.83 -4.76 -4.99
N HIS A 536 -1.24 -6.01 -4.76
CA HIS A 536 -1.27 -6.62 -3.42
C HIS A 536 0.13 -6.67 -2.78
N ALA A 537 1.15 -7.05 -3.55
CA ALA A 537 2.54 -7.10 -3.08
C ALA A 537 3.05 -5.71 -2.64
N PHE A 538 2.74 -4.67 -3.42
CA PHE A 538 3.10 -3.29 -3.09
C PHE A 538 2.36 -2.81 -1.83
N LEU A 539 1.04 -3.01 -1.76
CA LEU A 539 0.21 -2.61 -0.62
C LEU A 539 0.60 -3.34 0.68
N LYS A 540 0.93 -4.63 0.62
CA LYS A 540 1.37 -5.39 1.79
C LYS A 540 2.70 -4.89 2.38
N VAL A 541 3.55 -4.23 1.58
CA VAL A 541 4.86 -3.74 2.04
C VAL A 541 4.84 -2.23 2.33
N ALA A 542 4.25 -1.40 1.49
CA ALA A 542 4.27 0.06 1.63
C ALA A 542 2.95 0.67 2.15
N GLY A 543 1.86 -0.11 2.21
CA GLY A 543 0.52 0.42 2.51
C GLY A 543 0.40 1.04 3.91
N PHE A 544 1.05 0.47 4.92
CA PHE A 544 1.12 1.05 6.28
C PHE A 544 1.75 2.45 6.27
N ALA A 545 2.94 2.58 5.68
CA ALA A 545 3.65 3.85 5.61
C ALA A 545 2.89 4.89 4.77
N LEU A 546 2.22 4.47 3.69
CA LEU A 546 1.36 5.32 2.87
C LEU A 546 0.10 5.77 3.63
N HIS A 547 -0.53 4.88 4.41
CA HIS A 547 -1.64 5.23 5.29
C HIS A 547 -1.21 6.21 6.38
N LYS A 548 -0.09 5.95 7.07
CA LYS A 548 0.50 6.83 8.10
C LYS A 548 0.79 8.23 7.56
N LYS A 549 1.23 8.35 6.30
CA LYS A 549 1.62 9.62 5.66
C LYS A 549 0.48 10.39 5.01
N TYR A 550 -0.49 9.72 4.38
CA TYR A 550 -1.55 10.35 3.58
C TYR A 550 -2.97 10.16 4.13
N GLY A 551 -3.15 9.31 5.15
CA GLY A 551 -4.38 9.12 5.91
C GLY A 551 -5.63 8.96 5.04
N SER A 552 -6.57 9.91 5.18
CA SER A 552 -7.84 9.92 4.45
C SER A 552 -7.71 9.94 2.92
N GLN A 553 -6.60 10.43 2.35
CA GLN A 553 -6.40 10.33 0.90
C GLN A 553 -6.04 8.89 0.48
N PHE A 554 -5.25 8.17 1.28
CA PHE A 554 -4.97 6.76 1.03
C PHE A 554 -6.24 5.91 1.12
N MET A 555 -7.13 6.21 2.07
CA MET A 555 -8.45 5.55 2.15
C MET A 555 -9.28 5.71 0.87
N LYS A 556 -9.17 6.84 0.16
CA LYS A 556 -9.83 7.02 -1.15
C LYS A 556 -9.20 6.16 -2.25
N ILE A 557 -7.89 5.90 -2.20
CA ILE A 557 -7.22 4.96 -3.11
C ILE A 557 -7.71 3.53 -2.85
N LEU A 558 -7.84 3.13 -1.57
CA LEU A 558 -8.41 1.83 -1.20
C LEU A 558 -9.88 1.67 -1.65
N ASP A 559 -10.68 2.74 -1.56
CA ASP A 559 -12.06 2.76 -2.07
C ASP A 559 -12.11 2.58 -3.61
N VAL A 560 -11.19 3.20 -4.36
CA VAL A 560 -11.04 2.99 -5.81
C VAL A 560 -10.68 1.53 -6.13
N ILE A 561 -9.78 0.91 -5.37
CA ILE A 561 -9.44 -0.50 -5.54
C ILE A 561 -10.67 -1.39 -5.29
N SER A 562 -11.42 -1.11 -4.23
CA SER A 562 -12.63 -1.84 -3.84
C SER A 562 -13.76 -1.72 -4.89
N ARG A 563 -14.03 -0.50 -5.39
CA ARG A 563 -15.18 -0.21 -6.26
C ARG A 563 -14.92 -0.36 -7.76
N HIS A 564 -13.67 -0.21 -8.20
CA HIS A 564 -13.32 -0.23 -9.63
C HIS A 564 -12.38 -1.38 -9.98
N PHE A 565 -11.25 -1.53 -9.27
CA PHE A 565 -10.23 -2.52 -9.64
C PHE A 565 -10.69 -3.97 -9.40
N ILE A 566 -11.21 -4.29 -8.21
CA ILE A 566 -11.67 -5.64 -7.87
C ILE A 566 -12.88 -6.07 -8.73
N PRO A 567 -13.91 -5.22 -8.98
CA PRO A 567 -14.99 -5.57 -9.90
C PRO A 567 -14.53 -5.74 -11.35
N ALA A 568 -13.61 -4.91 -11.86
CA ALA A 568 -13.04 -5.07 -13.19
C ALA A 568 -12.24 -6.38 -13.33
N LEU A 569 -11.53 -6.80 -12.27
CA LEU A 569 -10.86 -8.09 -12.21
C LEU A 569 -11.88 -9.24 -12.23
N LYS A 570 -12.95 -9.18 -11.42
CA LYS A 570 -14.04 -10.18 -11.41
C LYS A 570 -14.74 -10.33 -12.77
N ALA A 571 -14.88 -9.23 -13.51
CA ALA A 571 -15.52 -9.23 -14.84
C ALA A 571 -14.75 -10.05 -15.91
N GLN A 572 -13.48 -10.42 -15.68
CA GLN A 572 -12.71 -11.27 -16.59
C GLN A 572 -13.04 -12.77 -16.48
N GLY A 573 -13.86 -13.18 -15.51
CA GLY A 573 -14.40 -14.54 -15.40
C GLY A 573 -13.35 -15.61 -15.15
N SER A 574 -13.50 -16.77 -15.80
CA SER A 574 -12.71 -18.00 -15.56
C SER A 574 -11.21 -17.91 -15.85
N LYS A 575 -10.73 -16.79 -16.40
CA LYS A 575 -9.29 -16.51 -16.61
C LYS A 575 -8.60 -15.95 -15.36
N VAL A 576 -9.36 -15.62 -14.32
CA VAL A 576 -8.84 -14.99 -13.10
C VAL A 576 -8.52 -16.05 -12.05
N GLN A 577 -7.31 -16.01 -11.50
CA GLN A 577 -6.98 -16.80 -10.32
C GLN A 577 -7.77 -16.24 -9.12
N PRO A 578 -8.61 -17.04 -8.43
CA PRO A 578 -9.43 -16.56 -7.32
C PRO A 578 -8.57 -16.03 -6.16
N GLU A 579 -7.35 -16.55 -6.00
CA GLU A 579 -6.36 -16.07 -5.05
C GLU A 579 -6.04 -14.57 -5.22
N ALA A 580 -5.93 -14.08 -6.46
CA ALA A 580 -5.61 -12.67 -6.73
C ALA A 580 -6.73 -11.72 -6.29
N ILE A 581 -7.99 -12.15 -6.38
CA ILE A 581 -9.15 -11.44 -5.86
C ILE A 581 -9.15 -11.51 -4.33
N ASN A 582 -9.04 -12.73 -3.77
CA ASN A 582 -9.14 -12.96 -2.33
C ASN A 582 -8.06 -12.20 -1.56
N ASN A 583 -6.81 -12.20 -2.04
CA ASN A 583 -5.70 -11.47 -1.42
C ASN A 583 -5.99 -9.97 -1.30
N LEU A 584 -6.52 -9.33 -2.36
CA LEU A 584 -6.90 -7.92 -2.33
C LEU A 584 -8.15 -7.66 -1.47
N GLN A 585 -9.13 -8.57 -1.45
CA GLN A 585 -10.32 -8.43 -0.61
C GLN A 585 -9.97 -8.58 0.88
N ASN A 586 -9.18 -9.58 1.26
CA ASN A 586 -8.74 -9.80 2.63
C ASN A 586 -7.91 -8.60 3.13
N TYR A 587 -6.97 -8.10 2.33
CA TYR A 587 -6.20 -6.89 2.65
C TYR A 587 -7.07 -5.68 3.01
N LEU A 588 -8.19 -5.49 2.31
CA LEU A 588 -9.14 -4.40 2.55
C LEU A 588 -10.07 -4.68 3.75
N ASN A 589 -10.57 -5.91 3.89
CA ASN A 589 -11.49 -6.33 4.94
C ASN A 589 -10.81 -6.36 6.31
N ASP A 590 -9.66 -7.02 6.38
CA ASP A 590 -8.86 -7.22 7.60
C ASP A 590 -8.05 -5.95 7.96
N LYS A 591 -8.08 -4.94 7.08
CA LYS A 591 -7.40 -3.64 7.22
C LYS A 591 -5.90 -3.74 7.46
N ILE A 592 -5.23 -4.65 6.74
CA ILE A 592 -3.78 -4.92 6.85
C ILE A 592 -2.91 -3.65 6.64
N TYR A 593 -3.44 -2.60 6.00
CA TYR A 593 -2.79 -1.27 5.94
C TYR A 593 -2.67 -0.54 7.28
N LEU A 594 -3.23 -1.06 8.38
CA LEU A 594 -3.03 -0.58 9.75
C LEU A 594 -1.93 -1.35 10.48
N GLU A 595 -1.55 -2.54 10.00
CA GLU A 595 -0.54 -3.39 10.60
C GLU A 595 0.87 -3.01 10.13
N GLU A 596 1.85 -3.04 11.02
CA GLU A 596 3.24 -2.79 10.64
C GLU A 596 3.81 -3.98 9.83
N PRO A 597 4.35 -3.76 8.62
CA PRO A 597 4.85 -4.84 7.77
C PRO A 597 6.08 -5.53 8.36
N GLU A 598 6.02 -6.88 8.40
CA GLU A 598 7.05 -7.73 9.00
C GLU A 598 8.49 -7.39 8.53
N GLY A 599 9.31 -6.91 9.46
CA GLY A 599 10.72 -6.58 9.22
C GLY A 599 10.98 -5.15 8.76
N GLN A 600 9.99 -4.25 8.81
CA GLN A 600 10.20 -2.81 8.58
C GLN A 600 11.33 -2.26 9.47
N TYR A 601 11.33 -2.62 10.76
CA TYR A 601 12.45 -2.34 11.65
C TYR A 601 13.43 -3.52 11.66
N LEU A 602 14.71 -3.22 11.48
CA LEU A 602 15.79 -4.20 11.51
C LEU A 602 16.02 -4.68 12.94
N ALA A 603 16.25 -5.98 13.12
CA ALA A 603 16.60 -6.51 14.42
C ALA A 603 17.97 -5.98 14.88
N GLN A 604 18.03 -5.41 16.08
CA GLN A 604 19.31 -5.16 16.75
C GLN A 604 19.88 -6.51 17.20
N GLN A 605 21.19 -6.74 17.02
CA GLN A 605 21.83 -7.88 17.67
C GLN A 605 22.05 -7.52 19.15
N LEU A 606 21.10 -7.91 20.00
CA LEU A 606 21.33 -7.91 21.44
C LEU A 606 22.59 -8.73 21.74
N LEU A 607 23.61 -8.07 22.31
CA LEU A 607 24.88 -8.67 22.72
C LEU A 607 24.70 -9.50 24.00
N SER A 608 23.81 -10.50 23.94
CA SER A 608 23.59 -11.53 24.96
C SER A 608 24.74 -12.56 24.96
N LYS A 609 25.97 -12.08 25.20
CA LYS A 609 27.15 -12.91 25.53
C LYS A 609 28.16 -12.15 26.39
N MET A 610 27.81 -11.92 27.65
CA MET A 610 28.72 -11.92 28.81
C MET A 610 27.89 -12.08 30.08
N PHE A 611 28.51 -12.60 31.15
CA PHE A 611 27.86 -13.03 32.41
C PHE A 611 27.08 -14.36 32.37
N LEU A 612 27.82 -15.43 32.08
CA LEU A 612 27.84 -16.65 32.90
C LEU A 612 29.31 -16.99 33.20
#